data_AF-A0A1N7HZL6-F1
#
_entry.id   AF-A0A1N7HZL6-F1
#
_cell.length_a   1.000
_cell.length_b   1.000
_cell.length_c   1.000
_cell.angle_alpha   90.00
_cell.angle_beta   90.00
_cell.angle_gamma   90.00
#
_symmetry.space_group_name_H-M   'P 1'
#
loop_
_entity.id
_entity.type
_entity.pdbx_description
1 polymer ?
#
loop_
_entity_poly.entity_id
_entity_poly.type
_entity_poly.pdbx_seq_one_letter_code
_entity_poly.pdbx_strand_id
1 'polypeptide(L)' 'MRIKIQNSTSKHILSFDDEKEFKNFQLMITAALLDKENTHTVVFNKDEKIKIFPSLLLKNSIIEFIGVDDNDDIPEAEWN' A
#
# COMPACT_ATOMS: atom_id res chain seq x y z
N MET A 1 10.63 0.10 -5.31
CA MET A 1 9.21 0.23 -5.76
C MET A 1 8.38 0.81 -4.63
N ARG A 2 7.22 1.41 -4.93
CA ARG A 2 6.35 1.98 -3.87
C ARG A 2 4.89 1.63 -4.09
N ILE A 3 4.14 1.53 -3.00
CA ILE A 3 2.67 1.40 -3.03
C ILE A 3 2.09 2.56 -2.23
N LYS A 4 1.19 3.31 -2.87
CA LYS A 4 0.43 4.38 -2.22
C LYS A 4 -1.00 3.89 -1.99
N ILE A 5 -1.48 4.04 -0.76
CA ILE A 5 -2.86 3.75 -0.35
C ILE A 5 -3.42 5.04 0.23
N GLN A 6 -4.49 5.56 -0.36
CA GLN A 6 -5.10 6.82 0.05
C GLN A 6 -6.63 6.70 0.10
N ASN A 7 -7.22 7.18 1.20
CA ASN A 7 -8.67 7.37 1.31
C ASN A 7 -8.97 8.83 1.72
N SER A 8 -10.20 9.12 2.12
CA SER A 8 -10.63 10.46 2.53
C SER A 8 -10.01 10.96 3.84
N THR A 9 -9.43 10.08 4.66
CA THR A 9 -8.92 10.41 6.01
C THR A 9 -7.43 10.11 6.19
N SER A 10 -6.82 9.28 5.33
CA SER A 10 -5.42 8.90 5.46
C SER A 10 -4.72 8.69 4.12
N LYS A 11 -3.41 8.94 4.13
CA LYS A 11 -2.48 8.67 3.03
C LYS A 11 -1.31 7.87 3.57
N HIS A 12 -0.98 6.77 2.89
CA HIS A 12 0.13 5.91 3.24
C HIS A 12 0.98 5.62 2.00
N ILE A 13 2.29 5.87 2.11
CA ILE A 13 3.27 5.51 1.09
C ILE A 13 4.17 4.44 1.71
N LEU A 14 4.25 3.29 1.07
CA LEU A 14 5.04 2.14 1.49
C LEU A 14 6.15 1.91 0.47
N SER A 15 7.40 1.87 0.95
CA SER A 15 8.58 1.70 0.10
C SER A 15 9.16 0.30 0.27
N PHE A 16 9.38 -0.37 -0.85
CA PHE A 16 9.91 -1.72 -0.94
C PHE A 16 11.26 -1.70 -1.66
N ASP A 17 12.25 -2.28 -1.01
CA ASP A 17 13.62 -2.42 -1.54
C ASP A 17 13.76 -3.70 -2.37
N ASP A 18 12.99 -4.73 -2.02
CA ASP A 18 12.93 -6.00 -2.72
C ASP A 18 11.65 -6.14 -3.57
N GLU A 19 11.82 -6.61 -4.81
CA GLU A 19 10.73 -6.86 -5.75
C GLU A 19 9.84 -8.02 -5.30
N LYS A 20 10.42 -9.04 -4.67
CA LYS A 20 9.64 -10.17 -4.19
C LYS A 20 8.75 -9.75 -3.01
N GLU A 21 9.25 -8.95 -2.08
CA GLU A 21 8.42 -8.32 -1.03
C GLU A 21 7.28 -7.48 -1.61
N PHE A 22 7.59 -6.62 -2.59
CA PHE A 22 6.60 -5.79 -3.26
C PHE A 22 5.49 -6.65 -3.89
N LYS A 23 5.85 -7.67 -4.67
CA LYS A 23 4.89 -8.58 -5.32
C LYS A 23 4.04 -9.34 -4.31
N ASN A 24 4.65 -9.83 -3.23
CA ASN A 24 3.92 -10.50 -2.16
C ASN A 24 2.89 -9.55 -1.52
N PHE A 25 3.28 -8.31 -1.24
CA PHE A 25 2.38 -7.32 -0.67
C PHE A 25 1.23 -6.95 -1.62
N GLN A 26 1.53 -6.79 -2.91
CA GLN A 26 0.53 -6.59 -3.95
C GLN A 26 -0.48 -7.75 -4.02
N LEU A 27 -0.03 -9.00 -3.91
CA LEU A 27 -0.91 -10.16 -3.88
C LEU A 27 -1.83 -10.14 -2.66
N MET A 28 -1.31 -9.79 -1.48
CA MET A 28 -2.12 -9.66 -0.26
C MET A 28 -3.20 -8.58 -0.39
N ILE A 29 -2.85 -7.40 -0.95
CA ILE A 29 -3.83 -6.35 -1.24
C ILE A 29 -4.91 -6.88 -2.19
N THR A 30 -4.50 -7.54 -3.27
CA THR A 30 -5.44 -8.06 -4.27
C THR A 30 -6.40 -9.07 -3.64
N ALA A 31 -5.90 -9.98 -2.80
CA ALA A 31 -6.74 -10.92 -2.07
C ALA A 31 -7.75 -10.21 -1.15
N ALA A 32 -7.31 -9.20 -0.41
CA ALA A 32 -8.18 -8.41 0.48
C ALA A 32 -9.26 -7.61 -0.29
N LEU A 33 -8.95 -7.12 -1.49
CA LEU A 33 -9.93 -6.43 -2.34
C LEU A 33 -11.00 -7.38 -2.89
N LEU A 34 -10.63 -8.62 -3.21
CA LEU A 34 -11.54 -9.64 -3.75
C LEU A 34 -12.37 -10.33 -2.65
N ASP A 35 -11.96 -10.24 -1.39
CA ASP A 35 -12.65 -10.83 -0.26
C ASP A 35 -14.01 -10.17 0.01
N LYS A 36 -15.10 -10.82 -0.36
CA LYS A 36 -16.46 -10.31 -0.19
C LYS A 36 -16.87 -10.16 1.27
N GLU A 37 -16.34 -11.00 2.15
CA GLU A 37 -16.72 -11.06 3.58
C GLU A 37 -15.94 -10.04 4.43
N ASN A 38 -14.96 -9.34 3.85
CA ASN A 38 -14.09 -8.37 4.55
C ASN A 38 -13.37 -8.93 5.78
N THR A 39 -13.02 -10.21 5.74
CA THR A 39 -12.30 -10.95 6.79
C THR A 39 -10.79 -10.80 6.70
N HIS A 40 -10.26 -10.45 5.52
CA HIS A 40 -8.83 -10.30 5.32
C HIS A 40 -8.28 -9.00 5.92
N THR A 41 -7.01 -9.05 6.30
CA THR A 41 -6.26 -7.91 6.78
C THR A 41 -4.85 -8.01 6.23
N VAL A 42 -4.37 -6.92 5.63
CA VAL A 42 -3.03 -6.84 5.07
C VAL A 42 -2.10 -6.20 6.09
N VAL A 43 -0.99 -6.88 6.40
CA VAL A 43 0.00 -6.39 7.36
C VAL A 43 1.29 -6.04 6.63
N PHE A 44 1.73 -4.80 6.79
CA PHE A 44 3.05 -4.34 6.36
C PHE A 44 3.94 -4.24 7.58
N ASN A 45 5.09 -4.91 7.56
CA ASN A 45 6.09 -4.84 8.62
C ASN A 45 7.43 -4.47 7.99
N LYS A 46 7.97 -3.31 8.37
CA LYS A 46 9.28 -2.85 7.93
C LYS A 46 9.90 -1.95 8.99
N ASP A 47 11.19 -2.13 9.28
CA ASP A 47 11.95 -1.31 10.23
C ASP A 47 11.25 -1.13 11.59
N GLU A 48 10.75 -2.25 12.15
CA GLU A 48 9.99 -2.30 13.41
C GLU A 48 8.64 -1.54 13.40
N LYS A 49 8.25 -0.98 12.26
CA LYS A 49 6.96 -0.32 12.07
C LYS A 49 5.98 -1.31 11.47
N ILE A 50 4.88 -1.53 12.19
CA ILE A 50 3.76 -2.34 11.72
C ILE A 50 2.64 -1.41 11.26
N LYS A 51 2.16 -1.62 10.03
CA LYS A 51 0.92 -1.02 9.52
C LYS A 51 -0.06 -2.12 9.16
N ILE A 52 -1.32 -1.89 9.51
CA ILE A 52 -2.41 -2.84 9.32
C ILE A 52 -3.46 -2.19 8.44
N PHE A 53 -3.85 -2.86 7.36
CA PHE A 53 -4.84 -2.40 6.40
C PHE A 53 -5.98 -3.40 6.32
N PRO A 54 -7.10 -3.14 7.02
CA PRO A 54 -8.32 -3.95 6.89
C PRO A 54 -8.86 -3.91 5.45
N SER A 55 -9.47 -5.01 4.97
CA SER A 55 -10.06 -5.06 3.62
C SER A 55 -11.03 -3.92 3.34
N LEU A 56 -11.84 -3.54 4.33
CA LEU A 56 -12.81 -2.45 4.16
C LEU A 56 -12.14 -1.10 3.89
N LEU A 57 -11.00 -0.84 4.55
CA LEU A 57 -10.21 0.36 4.30
C LEU A 57 -9.64 0.33 2.89
N LEU A 58 -9.05 -0.80 2.49
CA LEU A 58 -8.47 -0.97 1.16
C LEU A 58 -9.50 -0.77 0.04
N LYS A 59 -10.71 -1.29 0.20
CA LYS A 59 -11.82 -1.12 -0.77
C LYS A 59 -12.30 0.33 -0.90
N ASN A 60 -12.16 1.10 0.17
CA ASN A 60 -12.50 2.53 0.19
C ASN A 60 -11.26 3.43 -0.07
N SER A 61 -10.19 2.85 -0.61
CA SER A 61 -8.95 3.57 -0.91
C SER A 61 -8.64 3.53 -2.41
N ILE A 62 -8.00 4.58 -2.89
CA ILE A 62 -7.24 4.57 -4.14
C ILE A 62 -5.89 3.91 -3.85
N ILE A 63 -5.52 2.92 -4.64
CA ILE A 63 -4.27 2.16 -4.51
C ILE A 63 -3.46 2.31 -5.80
N GLU A 64 -2.27 2.88 -5.68
CA GLU A 64 -1.36 3.14 -6.80
C GLU A 64 -0.06 2.34 -6.62
N PHE A 65 0.34 1.62 -7.66
CA PHE A 65 1.60 0.85 -7.71
C PHE A 65 2.62 1.64 -8.53
N ILE A 66 3.70 2.08 -7.89
CA ILE A 66 4.70 2.96 -8.49
C ILE A 66 5.98 2.13 -8.73
N GLY A 67 6.24 1.86 -10.02
CA GLY A 67 7.51 1.30 -10.49
C GLY A 67 8.65 2.30 -10.29
N VAL A 68 9.89 1.80 -10.17
CA VAL A 68 11.08 2.66 -10.18
C VAL A 68 11.44 2.86 -11.64
N ASP A 69 10.70 3.72 -12.35
CA ASP A 69 11.17 4.24 -13.63
C ASP A 69 11.51 5.72 -13.41
N ASP A 70 12.72 6.11 -13.79
CA ASP A 70 13.50 7.25 -13.28
C ASP A 70 13.01 8.64 -13.75
N ASN A 71 11.70 8.93 -13.79
CA ASN A 71 11.21 10.24 -14.25
C ASN A 71 9.89 10.76 -13.66
N ASP A 72 9.43 10.25 -12.52
CA ASP A 72 8.32 10.91 -11.82
C ASP A 72 8.84 11.75 -10.65
N ASP A 73 9.01 13.04 -10.94
CA ASP A 73 8.90 14.16 -10.01
C ASP A 73 7.57 14.04 -9.26
N ILE A 74 7.51 13.16 -8.26
CA ILE A 74 6.49 13.27 -7.23
C ILE A 74 7.02 14.34 -6.28
N PRO A 75 6.46 15.57 -6.27
CA PRO A 75 6.91 16.58 -5.33
C PRO A 75 6.83 16.00 -3.93
N GLU A 76 7.86 16.25 -3.14
CA GLU A 76 7.92 16.07 -1.69
C GLU A 76 6.84 16.96 -1.05
N ALA A 77 5.56 16.67 -1.30
CA ALA A 77 4.44 17.40 -0.75
C ALA A 77 4.19 16.85 0.65
N GLU A 78 4.98 17.43 1.55
CA GLU A 78 4.71 17.83 2.92
C GLU A 78 4.17 16.74 3.85
N TRP A 79 5.07 16.28 4.72
CA TRP A 79 4.71 15.75 6.02
C TRP A 79 4.07 16.89 6.84
N ASN A 80 2.74 16.93 6.87
CA ASN A 80 1.97 17.56 7.95
C ASN A 80 0.84 16.61 8.36
#